data_AF-A0A2S7QB77-F1
#
_entry.id   AF-A0A2S7QB77-F1
#
_cell.length_a   1.000
_cell.length_b   1.000
_cell.length_c   1.000
_cell.angle_alpha   90.00
_cell.angle_beta   90.00
_cell.angle_gamma   90.00
#
_symmetry.space_group_name_H-M   'P 1'
#
loop_
_entity.id
_entity.type
_entity.pdbx_description
1 polymer ?
#
loop_
_entity_poly.entity_id
_entity_poly.type
_entity_poly.pdbx_seq_one_letter_code
_entity_poly.pdbx_strand_id
1 'polypeptide(L)'
;MSLIKAISLVGLAATSYASPLSLDLFPRDNGACYPENMVIGQDDFNCPKKNTLDSSGHCSKTIPNVPGDAGCTAYCEIKLVAGYGQEVPIMNGACQAGTTCAVSEGQSVTVTNTYTVSTNVGLGSGSDVAKLLTASFDLGASYSWSKSIGYTTTESFTKTLDDKTCGYWTFIPYVMTSCGTLTSTPEGSEVSGFSEPVTSFSTCTKKTYKDSANWCNAAAYKDANGHAEGKVVFVYTDCKTNGVLKTGQDPAYEFPGVSSGPK
;
A
#
# COMPACT_ATOMS: atom_id res chain seq x y z
N MET A 1 -46.78 51.09 3.05
CA MET A 1 -47.03 49.67 2.70
C MET A 1 -46.23 49.32 1.46
N SER A 2 -45.38 48.29 1.56
CA SER A 2 -44.70 47.56 0.46
C SER A 2 -43.68 48.31 -0.40
N LEU A 3 -42.56 47.75 -0.85
CA LEU A 3 -41.96 46.41 -0.71
C LEU A 3 -40.45 46.60 -0.99
N ILE A 4 -39.57 46.10 -0.13
CA ILE A 4 -38.12 46.08 -0.35
C ILE A 4 -37.80 45.07 -1.45
N LYS A 5 -37.02 45.50 -2.46
CA LYS A 5 -36.46 44.64 -3.51
C LYS A 5 -35.46 43.66 -2.88
N ALA A 6 -35.81 42.39 -2.79
CA ALA A 6 -34.88 41.30 -2.54
C ALA A 6 -34.39 40.74 -3.89
N ILE A 7 -33.12 41.01 -4.21
CA ILE A 7 -32.40 40.34 -5.29
C ILE A 7 -31.96 38.99 -4.71
N SER A 8 -32.62 37.89 -5.11
CA SER A 8 -32.13 36.55 -4.82
C SER A 8 -31.07 36.17 -5.86
N LEU A 9 -29.80 36.17 -5.47
CA LEU A 9 -28.77 35.39 -6.15
C LEU A 9 -29.06 33.90 -5.89
N VAL A 10 -29.54 33.20 -6.92
CA VAL A 10 -29.50 31.74 -6.94
C VAL A 10 -28.06 31.34 -7.25
N GLY A 11 -27.27 31.13 -6.21
CA GLY A 11 -25.99 30.45 -6.32
C GLY A 11 -26.23 28.98 -6.64
N LEU A 12 -25.97 28.60 -7.89
CA LEU A 12 -25.79 27.20 -8.27
C LEU A 12 -24.57 26.66 -7.54
N ALA A 13 -24.77 26.10 -6.35
CA ALA A 13 -23.79 25.21 -5.74
C ALA A 13 -23.73 23.96 -6.62
N ALA A 14 -22.76 23.92 -7.53
CA ALA A 14 -22.34 22.68 -8.16
C ALA A 14 -21.75 21.80 -7.05
N THR A 15 -22.60 21.04 -6.38
CA THR A 15 -22.16 19.90 -5.58
C THR A 15 -21.63 18.87 -6.57
N SER A 16 -20.34 18.95 -6.85
CA SER A 16 -19.58 17.84 -7.41
C SER A 16 -19.66 16.70 -6.40
N TYR A 17 -20.69 15.86 -6.55
CA TYR A 17 -20.70 14.52 -5.98
C TYR A 17 -19.62 13.73 -6.71
N ALA A 18 -18.37 13.93 -6.31
CA ALA A 18 -17.38 12.89 -6.47
C ALA A 18 -17.79 11.81 -5.46
N SER A 19 -18.67 10.91 -5.88
CA SER A 19 -18.84 9.64 -5.20
C SER A 19 -17.44 9.02 -5.14
N PRO A 20 -16.84 8.82 -3.95
CA PRO A 20 -15.62 8.03 -3.89
C PRO A 20 -15.99 6.68 -4.49
N LEU A 21 -15.31 6.32 -5.57
CA LEU A 21 -15.43 4.99 -6.18
C LEU A 21 -15.14 3.99 -5.07
N SER A 22 -16.19 3.43 -4.47
CA SER A 22 -16.10 2.22 -3.65
C SER A 22 -15.86 1.09 -4.63
N LEU A 23 -14.62 0.99 -5.13
CA LEU A 23 -14.07 -0.34 -5.34
C LEU A 23 -14.17 -1.01 -3.98
N ASP A 24 -15.00 -2.03 -3.89
CA ASP A 24 -15.20 -2.81 -2.68
C ASP A 24 -13.95 -3.67 -2.53
N LEU A 25 -12.95 -3.08 -1.89
CA LEU A 25 -11.65 -3.67 -1.69
C LEU A 25 -11.69 -4.36 -0.34
N PHE A 26 -12.42 -5.48 -0.30
CA PHE A 26 -12.52 -6.26 0.91
C PHE A 26 -11.11 -6.52 1.48
N PRO A 27 -10.89 -6.39 2.81
CA PRO A 27 -9.72 -6.97 3.44
C PRO A 27 -9.57 -8.41 2.93
N ARG A 28 -8.34 -8.92 2.78
CA ARG A 28 -8.12 -10.31 2.34
C ARG A 28 -8.82 -11.22 3.36
N ASP A 29 -10.04 -11.61 3.03
CA ASP A 29 -11.01 -12.11 4.00
C ASP A 29 -10.71 -13.59 4.24
N ASN A 30 -9.78 -13.85 5.16
CA ASN A 30 -9.61 -15.13 5.87
C ASN A 30 -8.53 -15.11 6.96
N GLY A 31 -7.80 -14.02 7.20
CA GLY A 31 -6.74 -13.96 8.23
C GLY A 31 -5.52 -14.83 7.94
N ALA A 32 -5.62 -15.86 7.10
CA ALA A 32 -4.51 -16.73 6.71
C ALA A 32 -3.40 -15.97 5.95
N CYS A 33 -3.78 -14.93 5.23
CA CYS A 33 -2.86 -14.06 4.46
C CYS A 33 -2.57 -12.73 5.15
N TYR A 34 -2.81 -12.71 6.46
CA TYR A 34 -2.31 -11.67 7.32
C TYR A 34 -0.78 -11.84 7.47
N PRO A 35 0.02 -10.77 7.37
CA PRO A 35 1.49 -10.89 7.40
C PRO A 35 2.06 -11.71 8.56
N GLU A 36 1.48 -11.61 9.76
CA GLU A 36 1.94 -12.36 10.94
C GLU A 36 1.69 -13.88 10.84
N ASN A 37 0.70 -14.29 10.03
CA ASN A 37 0.37 -15.70 9.81
C ASN A 37 1.15 -16.31 8.62
N MET A 38 1.86 -15.47 7.86
CA MET A 38 2.64 -15.89 6.69
C MET A 38 4.11 -16.12 7.08
N VAL A 39 4.76 -17.04 6.36
CA VAL A 39 6.22 -17.19 6.50
C VAL A 39 6.90 -16.01 5.80
N ILE A 40 7.54 -15.15 6.59
CA ILE A 40 8.21 -13.95 6.09
C ILE A 40 9.28 -14.31 5.05
N GLY A 41 9.24 -13.62 3.90
CA GLY A 41 10.18 -13.79 2.79
C GLY A 41 9.91 -14.99 1.88
N GLN A 42 8.82 -15.74 2.09
CA GLN A 42 8.44 -16.87 1.25
C GLN A 42 7.24 -16.57 0.35
N ASP A 43 7.26 -17.20 -0.83
CA ASP A 43 6.15 -17.16 -1.78
C ASP A 43 4.96 -17.96 -1.26
N ASP A 44 3.81 -17.31 -1.14
CA ASP A 44 2.51 -17.93 -0.86
C ASP A 44 1.59 -17.85 -2.09
N PHE A 45 1.20 -19.01 -2.61
CA PHE A 45 0.33 -19.17 -3.77
C PHE A 45 -1.14 -19.47 -3.41
N ASN A 46 -1.40 -19.72 -2.12
CA ASN A 46 -2.69 -20.14 -1.58
C ASN A 46 -3.52 -18.97 -1.09
N CYS A 47 -2.91 -17.80 -0.96
CA CYS A 47 -3.64 -16.60 -0.60
C CYS A 47 -4.77 -16.29 -1.58
N PRO A 48 -5.94 -15.85 -1.08
CA PRO A 48 -7.05 -15.43 -1.94
C PRO A 48 -6.59 -14.34 -2.90
N LYS A 49 -6.67 -14.67 -4.19
CA LYS A 49 -6.28 -13.80 -5.28
C LYS A 49 -7.41 -12.81 -5.53
N LYS A 50 -7.08 -11.53 -5.59
CA LYS A 50 -8.05 -10.46 -5.91
C LYS A 50 -8.59 -10.61 -7.33
N ASN A 51 -7.72 -10.98 -8.28
CA ASN A 51 -8.06 -11.30 -9.66
C ASN A 51 -7.26 -12.53 -10.10
N THR A 52 -7.90 -13.39 -10.89
CA THR A 52 -7.31 -14.63 -11.41
C THR A 52 -7.22 -14.58 -12.93
N LEU A 53 -6.27 -15.32 -13.48
CA LEU A 53 -6.18 -15.56 -14.92
C LEU A 53 -7.44 -16.26 -15.42
N ASP A 54 -7.86 -15.95 -16.65
CA ASP A 54 -8.88 -16.72 -17.35
C ASP A 54 -8.31 -18.04 -17.91
N SER A 55 -9.15 -18.82 -18.61
CA SER A 55 -8.76 -20.11 -19.19
C SER A 55 -7.66 -20.01 -20.26
N SER A 56 -7.46 -18.81 -20.82
CA SER A 56 -6.44 -18.53 -21.83
C SER A 56 -5.14 -17.98 -21.23
N GLY A 57 -5.11 -17.78 -19.90
CA GLY A 57 -3.95 -17.23 -19.20
C GLY A 57 -3.91 -15.70 -19.17
N HIS A 58 -5.01 -15.03 -19.52
CA HIS A 58 -5.07 -13.56 -19.54
C HIS A 58 -5.77 -12.99 -18.32
N CYS A 59 -5.43 -11.75 -17.99
CA CYS A 59 -6.19 -10.92 -17.06
C CYS A 59 -7.26 -10.15 -17.83
N SER A 60 -8.50 -10.60 -17.71
CA SER A 60 -9.63 -10.09 -18.49
C SER A 60 -10.37 -8.91 -17.82
N LYS A 61 -10.11 -8.66 -16.53
CA LYS A 61 -10.70 -7.55 -15.76
C LYS A 61 -9.79 -6.33 -15.80
N THR A 62 -10.06 -5.41 -16.72
CA THR A 62 -9.32 -4.16 -16.84
C THR A 62 -9.56 -3.23 -15.65
N ILE A 63 -8.62 -2.33 -15.40
CA ILE A 63 -8.72 -1.31 -14.35
C ILE A 63 -9.80 -0.30 -14.77
N PRO A 64 -10.94 -0.20 -14.04
CA PRO A 64 -12.03 0.69 -14.44
C PRO A 64 -11.62 2.16 -14.30
N ASN A 65 -12.24 3.04 -15.08
CA ASN A 65 -12.14 4.51 -14.98
C ASN A 65 -10.74 5.11 -15.20
N VAL A 66 -9.87 4.39 -15.90
CA VAL A 66 -8.59 4.94 -16.38
C VAL A 66 -8.72 5.29 -17.86
N PRO A 67 -8.43 6.54 -18.27
CA PRO A 67 -8.44 6.91 -19.69
C PRO A 67 -7.20 6.38 -20.43
N GLY A 68 -7.34 6.15 -21.74
CA GLY A 68 -6.25 5.75 -22.63
C GLY A 68 -5.86 4.26 -22.52
N ASP A 69 -4.78 3.88 -23.22
CA ASP A 69 -4.21 2.52 -23.20
C ASP A 69 -3.98 1.94 -21.79
N ALA A 70 -3.72 2.83 -20.83
CA ALA A 70 -3.55 2.49 -19.42
C ALA A 70 -4.80 1.81 -18.82
N GLY A 71 -6.01 2.23 -19.23
CA GLY A 71 -7.27 1.62 -18.81
C GLY A 71 -7.56 0.29 -19.48
N CYS A 72 -6.75 -0.10 -20.46
CA CYS A 72 -6.79 -1.40 -21.11
C CYS A 72 -5.75 -2.36 -20.58
N THR A 73 -5.31 -2.12 -19.34
CA THR A 73 -4.44 -3.01 -18.58
C THR A 73 -5.20 -3.68 -17.44
N ALA A 74 -4.85 -4.92 -17.16
CA ALA A 74 -5.41 -5.76 -16.10
C ALA A 74 -4.28 -6.50 -15.36
N TYR A 75 -4.46 -6.73 -14.07
CA TYR A 75 -3.51 -7.47 -13.24
C TYR A 75 -4.18 -8.64 -12.54
N CYS A 76 -3.56 -9.82 -12.61
CA CYS A 76 -3.95 -11.00 -11.85
C CYS A 76 -2.83 -11.40 -10.92
N GLU A 77 -3.19 -11.55 -9.66
CA GLU A 77 -2.27 -11.98 -8.64
C GLU A 77 -2.00 -13.48 -8.77
N ILE A 78 -0.74 -13.87 -8.61
CA ILE A 78 -0.30 -15.26 -8.64
C ILE A 78 0.18 -15.69 -7.27
N LYS A 79 0.96 -14.83 -6.61
CA LYS A 79 1.55 -15.09 -5.29
C LYS A 79 1.71 -13.83 -4.48
N LEU A 80 1.81 -14.02 -3.16
CA LEU A 80 2.17 -13.01 -2.19
C LEU A 80 3.45 -13.35 -1.46
N VAL A 81 4.15 -12.32 -0.98
CA VAL A 81 5.28 -12.46 -0.06
C VAL A 81 5.10 -11.44 1.06
N ALA A 82 5.01 -11.93 2.30
CA ALA A 82 5.05 -11.07 3.48
C ALA A 82 6.49 -10.71 3.84
N GLY A 83 6.71 -9.49 4.31
CA GLY A 83 8.00 -8.92 4.61
C GLY A 83 7.93 -7.89 5.73
N TYR A 84 9.08 -7.39 6.11
CA TYR A 84 9.21 -6.23 6.99
C TYR A 84 9.70 -5.03 6.19
N GLY A 85 9.10 -3.87 6.44
CA GLY A 85 9.60 -2.60 5.93
C GLY A 85 10.68 -2.01 6.83
N GLN A 86 11.22 -0.87 6.39
CA GLN A 86 12.18 -0.14 7.20
C GLN A 86 11.55 0.30 8.52
N GLU A 87 12.34 0.21 9.60
CA GLU A 87 11.92 0.67 10.92
C GLU A 87 11.56 2.17 10.92
N VAL A 88 10.64 2.56 11.79
CA VAL A 88 10.26 3.95 12.06
C VAL A 88 10.36 4.18 13.57
N PRO A 89 11.43 4.83 14.05
CA PRO A 89 11.61 5.09 15.47
C PRO A 89 10.42 5.87 16.06
N ILE A 90 9.92 5.43 17.21
CA ILE A 90 8.84 6.10 17.91
C ILE A 90 9.41 7.32 18.63
N MET A 91 8.77 8.48 18.47
CA MET A 91 9.22 9.72 19.09
C MET A 91 9.28 9.57 20.62
N ASN A 92 10.36 10.06 21.22
CA ASN A 92 10.64 9.92 22.66
C ASN A 92 10.69 8.46 23.17
N GLY A 93 10.78 7.48 22.26
CA GLY A 93 10.92 6.06 22.61
C GLY A 93 12.34 5.64 22.96
N ALA A 94 13.31 6.56 22.96
CA ALA A 94 14.72 6.29 23.28
C ALA A 94 15.02 6.46 24.77
N CYS A 95 15.93 5.64 25.29
CA CYS A 95 16.16 5.51 26.71
C CYS A 95 17.60 5.11 27.04
N GLN A 96 18.01 5.51 28.25
CA GLN A 96 19.36 5.33 28.77
C GLN A 96 19.43 4.14 29.73
N ALA A 97 20.66 3.69 30.00
CA ALA A 97 20.94 2.67 30.99
C ALA A 97 20.30 2.95 32.36
N GLY A 98 19.85 1.88 33.03
CA GLY A 98 19.24 1.94 34.36
C GLY A 98 17.86 2.59 34.42
N THR A 99 17.21 2.83 33.27
CA THR A 99 15.88 3.43 33.19
C THR A 99 14.82 2.43 32.71
N THR A 100 13.55 2.74 32.96
CA THR A 100 12.43 2.05 32.32
C THR A 100 11.97 2.86 31.11
N CYS A 101 12.12 2.26 29.95
CA CYS A 101 11.74 2.82 28.67
C CYS A 101 10.28 2.53 28.38
N ALA A 102 9.46 3.55 28.19
CA ALA A 102 8.04 3.38 27.96
C ALA A 102 7.57 4.16 26.73
N VAL A 103 6.69 3.54 25.94
CA VAL A 103 5.88 4.21 24.93
C VAL A 103 4.43 4.06 25.37
N SER A 104 3.74 5.20 25.50
CA SER A 104 2.32 5.20 25.84
C SER A 104 1.45 4.75 24.67
N GLU A 105 0.25 4.28 25.00
CA GLU A 105 -0.85 4.17 24.02
C GLU A 105 -1.12 5.53 23.35
N GLY A 106 -1.49 5.52 22.06
CA GLY A 106 -1.82 6.71 21.30
C GLY A 106 -0.63 7.45 20.67
N GLN A 107 0.58 6.91 20.75
CA GLN A 107 1.74 7.48 20.05
C GLN A 107 1.66 7.12 18.56
N SER A 108 1.74 8.13 17.69
CA SER A 108 1.64 7.93 16.25
C SER A 108 3.00 8.04 15.55
N VAL A 109 3.20 7.20 14.54
CA VAL A 109 4.33 7.25 13.61
C VAL A 109 3.81 7.32 12.18
N THR A 110 4.61 7.93 11.31
CA THR A 110 4.31 8.02 9.88
C THR A 110 5.22 7.08 9.12
N VAL A 111 4.64 6.07 8.48
CA VAL A 111 5.32 5.19 7.54
C VAL A 111 5.23 5.79 6.14
N THR A 112 6.37 5.96 5.49
CA THR A 112 6.38 6.37 4.09
C THR A 112 6.20 5.14 3.21
N ASN A 113 5.11 5.10 2.43
CA ASN A 113 4.89 4.06 1.43
C ASN A 113 5.87 4.23 0.28
N THR A 114 6.81 3.30 0.16
CA THR A 114 7.69 3.17 -1.01
C THR A 114 7.16 2.06 -1.91
N TYR A 115 6.89 2.42 -3.17
CA TYR A 115 6.46 1.45 -4.18
C TYR A 115 7.66 1.11 -5.05
N THR A 116 8.09 -0.15 -4.97
CA THR A 116 9.19 -0.66 -5.78
C THR A 116 8.60 -1.54 -6.87
N VAL A 117 8.44 -0.97 -8.06
CA VAL A 117 8.00 -1.69 -9.25
C VAL A 117 9.25 -2.31 -9.89
N SER A 118 9.49 -3.60 -9.63
CA SER A 118 10.63 -4.33 -10.21
C SER A 118 10.24 -4.88 -11.57
N THR A 119 10.79 -4.31 -12.65
CA THR A 119 10.40 -4.69 -14.01
C THR A 119 11.63 -4.89 -14.86
N ASN A 120 11.69 -6.04 -15.54
CA ASN A 120 12.65 -6.32 -16.59
C ASN A 120 12.09 -5.93 -17.98
N VAL A 121 11.02 -5.12 -18.03
CA VAL A 121 10.26 -4.85 -19.26
C VAL A 121 10.05 -3.35 -19.36
N GLY A 122 10.51 -2.76 -20.48
CA GLY A 122 10.48 -1.33 -20.80
C GLY A 122 9.08 -0.74 -21.01
N LEU A 123 8.19 -0.92 -20.05
CA LEU A 123 7.08 -0.02 -19.81
C LEU A 123 7.73 1.22 -19.18
N GLY A 124 7.74 2.34 -19.92
CA GLY A 124 8.51 3.53 -19.57
C GLY A 124 8.44 3.92 -18.09
N SER A 125 9.54 4.40 -17.55
CA SER A 125 9.75 4.78 -16.14
C SER A 125 8.97 6.04 -15.70
N GLY A 126 7.84 6.34 -16.35
CA GLY A 126 7.01 7.49 -16.02
C GLY A 126 6.25 7.28 -14.71
N SER A 127 6.15 8.34 -13.91
CA SER A 127 5.39 8.37 -12.66
C SER A 127 3.94 7.89 -12.80
N ASP A 128 3.37 7.96 -13.99
CA ASP A 128 1.96 7.68 -14.23
C ASP A 128 1.70 6.18 -14.42
N VAL A 129 2.64 5.43 -15.02
CA VAL A 129 2.57 3.95 -15.08
C VAL A 129 2.74 3.36 -13.68
N ALA A 130 3.66 3.90 -12.87
CA ALA A 130 3.83 3.50 -11.48
C ALA A 130 2.57 3.80 -10.64
N LYS A 131 2.01 5.02 -10.72
CA LYS A 131 0.75 5.38 -10.02
C LYS A 131 -0.42 4.48 -10.42
N LEU A 132 -0.54 4.16 -11.70
CA LEU A 132 -1.66 3.37 -12.22
C LEU A 132 -1.57 1.90 -11.81
N LEU A 133 -0.36 1.36 -11.83
CA LEU A 133 -0.11 -0.01 -11.42
C LEU A 133 -0.19 -0.12 -9.91
N THR A 134 0.30 0.87 -9.15
CA THR A 134 0.01 0.99 -7.71
C THR A 134 -1.49 0.92 -7.46
N ALA A 135 -2.34 1.61 -8.23
CA ALA A 135 -3.80 1.47 -8.08
C ALA A 135 -4.34 0.06 -8.40
N SER A 136 -3.63 -0.72 -9.22
CA SER A 136 -3.96 -2.13 -9.53
C SER A 136 -3.54 -3.10 -8.42
N PHE A 137 -2.54 -2.72 -7.62
CA PHE A 137 -2.05 -3.47 -6.46
C PHE A 137 -2.73 -3.04 -5.14
N ASP A 138 -3.06 -1.76 -5.03
CA ASP A 138 -3.69 -1.08 -3.89
C ASP A 138 -5.23 -1.12 -4.01
N LEU A 139 -5.71 -2.25 -4.57
CA LEU A 139 -7.10 -2.65 -4.53
C LEU A 139 -7.44 -3.13 -3.10
N GLY A 140 -7.32 -2.24 -2.11
CA GLY A 140 -7.55 -2.39 -0.66
C GLY A 140 -8.08 -1.13 0.05
N ALA A 141 -7.80 0.05 -0.48
CA ALA A 141 -8.01 1.32 0.22
C ALA A 141 -8.76 2.33 -0.64
N SER A 142 -9.55 3.18 -0.02
CA SER A 142 -10.07 4.40 -0.66
C SER A 142 -8.94 5.12 -1.38
N TYR A 143 -9.19 5.69 -2.56
CA TYR A 143 -8.29 6.46 -3.44
C TYR A 143 -7.65 7.73 -2.80
N SER A 144 -7.48 7.77 -1.48
CA SER A 144 -6.61 8.70 -0.77
C SER A 144 -5.17 8.21 -0.92
N TRP A 145 -4.53 8.68 -2.00
CA TRP A 145 -3.12 8.47 -2.29
C TRP A 145 -2.26 9.19 -1.23
N SER A 146 -2.08 8.59 -0.06
CA SER A 146 -1.08 9.11 0.88
C SER A 146 0.23 8.36 0.71
N LYS A 147 1.29 9.11 0.37
CA LYS A 147 2.67 8.63 0.52
C LYS A 147 3.02 8.33 1.98
N SER A 148 2.19 8.78 2.91
CA SER A 148 2.38 8.72 4.35
C SER A 148 1.18 8.05 5.00
N ILE A 149 1.35 6.84 5.51
CA ILE A 149 0.31 6.16 6.28
C ILE A 149 0.69 6.19 7.76
N GLY A 150 -0.30 6.41 8.63
CA GLY A 150 -0.09 6.46 10.07
C GLY A 150 -0.14 5.07 10.69
N TYR A 151 0.64 4.84 11.73
CA TYR A 151 0.38 3.83 12.75
C TYR A 151 0.21 4.55 14.09
N THR A 152 -0.68 4.06 14.95
CA THR A 152 -0.85 4.56 16.31
C THR A 152 -0.79 3.37 17.27
N THR A 153 0.03 3.48 18.32
CA THR A 153 0.12 2.43 19.33
C THR A 153 -1.24 2.21 20.00
N THR A 154 -1.66 0.95 20.07
CA THR A 154 -2.94 0.53 20.69
C THR A 154 -2.78 0.13 22.16
N GLU A 155 -1.55 -0.01 22.61
CA GLU A 155 -1.21 -0.33 24.00
C GLU A 155 0.09 0.38 24.42
N SER A 156 0.40 0.29 25.71
CA SER A 156 1.65 0.81 26.25
C SER A 156 2.74 -0.26 26.22
N PHE A 157 3.92 0.09 25.74
CA PHE A 157 5.09 -0.79 25.70
C PHE A 157 6.11 -0.36 26.73
N THR A 158 6.61 -1.28 27.54
CA THR A 158 7.61 -0.97 28.59
C THR A 158 8.78 -1.94 28.58
N LYS A 159 10.00 -1.42 28.76
CA LYS A 159 11.22 -2.21 28.89
C LYS A 159 12.13 -1.62 29.96
N THR A 160 12.42 -2.39 31.00
CA THR A 160 13.43 -2.02 32.00
C THR A 160 14.82 -2.42 31.50
N LEU A 161 15.74 -1.47 31.54
CA LEU A 161 17.12 -1.64 31.09
C LEU A 161 18.05 -1.76 32.30
N ASP A 162 19.09 -2.58 32.14
CA ASP A 162 20.19 -2.63 33.10
C ASP A 162 21.11 -1.40 32.95
N ASP A 163 22.11 -1.30 33.83
CA ASP A 163 23.02 -0.17 33.89
C ASP A 163 24.01 -0.08 32.71
N LYS A 164 23.90 -0.97 31.72
CA LYS A 164 24.83 -1.07 30.58
C LYS A 164 24.13 -1.03 29.23
N THR A 165 22.80 -1.11 29.22
CA THR A 165 22.01 -1.30 28.01
C THR A 165 21.20 -0.05 27.73
N CYS A 166 21.32 0.47 26.52
CA CYS A 166 20.47 1.55 26.02
C CYS A 166 19.58 0.99 24.91
N GLY A 167 18.65 1.80 24.44
CA GLY A 167 17.86 1.41 23.29
C GLY A 167 16.77 2.38 22.96
N TYR A 168 15.91 1.97 22.03
CA TYR A 168 14.76 2.73 21.63
C TYR A 168 13.63 1.84 21.12
N TRP A 169 12.41 2.33 21.24
CA TRP A 169 11.24 1.73 20.62
C TRP A 169 11.09 2.17 19.17
N THR A 170 10.81 1.21 18.30
CA THR A 170 10.62 1.44 16.87
C THR A 170 9.42 0.63 16.37
N PHE A 171 8.74 1.16 15.36
CA PHE A 171 7.68 0.45 14.65
C PHE A 171 8.25 -0.13 13.35
N ILE A 172 8.07 -1.43 13.13
CA ILE A 172 8.45 -2.10 11.90
C ILE A 172 7.16 -2.44 11.15
N PRO A 173 6.85 -1.75 10.04
CA PRO A 173 5.64 -2.04 9.27
C PRO A 173 5.76 -3.40 8.59
N TYR A 174 4.65 -4.11 8.48
CA TYR A 174 4.54 -5.23 7.56
C TYR A 174 4.49 -4.71 6.12
N VAL A 175 5.19 -5.39 5.23
CA VAL A 175 5.17 -5.13 3.79
C VAL A 175 4.63 -6.36 3.09
N MET A 176 3.67 -6.16 2.18
CA MET A 176 3.14 -7.22 1.33
C MET A 176 3.61 -6.98 -0.11
N THR A 177 4.25 -7.98 -0.69
CA THR A 177 4.62 -7.99 -2.12
C THR A 177 3.64 -8.86 -2.87
N SER A 178 2.92 -8.26 -3.83
CA SER A 178 2.04 -8.99 -4.75
C SER A 178 2.75 -9.19 -6.08
N CYS A 179 2.83 -10.44 -6.54
CA CYS A 179 3.44 -10.81 -7.82
C CYS A 179 2.43 -11.53 -8.71
N GLY A 180 2.45 -11.21 -10.00
CA GLY A 180 1.40 -11.67 -10.90
C GLY A 180 1.66 -11.41 -12.38
N THR A 181 0.60 -11.51 -13.17
CA THR A 181 0.63 -11.25 -14.61
C THR A 181 -0.09 -9.95 -14.89
N LEU A 182 0.54 -9.10 -15.70
CA LEU A 182 -0.06 -7.91 -16.27
C LEU A 182 -0.47 -8.19 -17.71
N THR A 183 -1.75 -8.07 -18.03
CA THR A 183 -2.25 -8.17 -19.40
C THR A 183 -2.63 -6.79 -19.89
N SER A 184 -2.09 -6.36 -21.03
CA SER A 184 -2.54 -5.16 -21.71
C SER A 184 -3.13 -5.47 -23.07
N THR A 185 -4.04 -4.62 -23.52
CA THR A 185 -4.59 -4.65 -24.87
C THR A 185 -4.68 -3.22 -25.42
N PRO A 186 -4.55 -3.01 -26.75
CA PRO A 186 -4.69 -1.67 -27.31
C PRO A 186 -6.08 -1.07 -27.05
N GLU A 187 -6.10 0.23 -26.81
CA GLU A 187 -7.31 1.03 -26.88
C GLU A 187 -7.90 0.96 -28.29
N GLY A 188 -9.22 0.86 -28.34
CA GLY A 188 -10.04 0.92 -29.54
C GLY A 188 -11.13 1.97 -29.36
N SER A 189 -11.77 2.32 -30.47
CA SER A 189 -12.93 3.19 -30.46
C SER A 189 -14.13 2.42 -30.95
N GLU A 190 -15.19 2.42 -30.16
CA GLU A 190 -16.51 2.02 -30.64
C GLU A 190 -17.33 3.27 -30.96
N VAL A 191 -18.02 3.22 -32.09
CA VAL A 191 -18.87 4.29 -32.58
C VAL A 191 -20.31 3.94 -32.20
N SER A 192 -20.91 4.65 -31.25
CA SER A 192 -22.34 4.52 -30.99
C SER A 192 -23.12 5.59 -31.75
N GLY A 193 -24.06 5.18 -32.61
CA GLY A 193 -25.12 6.07 -33.11
C GLY A 193 -25.68 5.70 -34.48
N PHE A 194 -26.96 5.30 -34.52
CA PHE A 194 -27.78 5.36 -35.74
C PHE A 194 -28.54 6.70 -35.87
N SER A 195 -28.39 7.62 -34.91
CA SER A 195 -28.96 8.98 -34.91
C SER A 195 -28.53 9.71 -33.62
N GLU A 196 -28.06 10.96 -33.70
CA GLU A 196 -27.46 11.82 -32.63
C GLU A 196 -25.90 11.74 -32.53
N PRO A 197 -25.20 12.82 -32.10
CA PRO A 197 -23.81 13.06 -32.48
C PRO A 197 -22.89 11.94 -32.01
N VAL A 198 -21.99 11.52 -32.90
CA VAL A 198 -21.05 10.42 -32.69
C VAL A 198 -20.22 10.67 -31.43
N THR A 199 -20.61 10.04 -30.32
CA THR A 199 -19.79 9.94 -29.12
C THR A 199 -18.89 8.72 -29.30
N SER A 200 -17.61 8.94 -29.59
CA SER A 200 -16.61 7.87 -29.55
C SER A 200 -16.31 7.53 -28.09
N PHE A 201 -16.62 6.31 -27.67
CA PHE A 201 -16.18 5.82 -26.37
C PHE A 201 -14.90 4.99 -26.57
N SER A 202 -13.92 5.27 -25.72
CA SER A 202 -12.73 4.43 -25.56
C SER A 202 -13.17 3.06 -25.08
N THR A 203 -12.76 2.02 -25.80
CA THR A 203 -13.00 0.61 -25.45
C THR A 203 -11.68 -0.13 -25.50
N CYS A 204 -11.57 -1.22 -24.75
CA CYS A 204 -10.40 -2.08 -24.82
C CYS A 204 -10.61 -3.14 -25.89
N THR A 205 -9.78 -3.15 -26.93
CA THR A 205 -9.92 -4.14 -27.99
C THR A 205 -9.67 -5.53 -27.42
N LYS A 206 -10.43 -6.56 -27.83
CA LYS A 206 -10.15 -7.96 -27.44
C LYS A 206 -9.36 -8.72 -28.51
N LYS A 207 -8.68 -7.98 -29.40
CA LYS A 207 -8.05 -8.53 -30.61
C LYS A 207 -6.65 -9.07 -30.34
N THR A 208 -5.89 -8.43 -29.46
CA THR A 208 -4.51 -8.79 -29.15
C THR A 208 -4.20 -8.51 -27.68
N TYR A 209 -3.94 -9.56 -26.92
CA TYR A 209 -3.47 -9.45 -25.54
C TYR A 209 -1.94 -9.52 -25.50
N LYS A 210 -1.33 -8.71 -24.63
CA LYS A 210 0.08 -8.77 -24.29
C LYS A 210 0.21 -9.03 -22.80
N ASP A 211 0.74 -10.21 -22.47
CA ASP A 211 0.99 -10.60 -21.09
C ASP A 211 2.44 -10.31 -20.69
N SER A 212 2.61 -9.79 -19.47
CA SER A 212 3.90 -9.60 -18.81
C SER A 212 3.85 -10.32 -17.47
N ALA A 213 4.48 -11.48 -17.41
CA ALA A 213 4.57 -12.29 -16.20
C ALA A 213 5.55 -11.69 -15.17
N ASN A 214 5.48 -12.15 -13.92
CA ASN A 214 6.37 -11.77 -12.82
C ASN A 214 6.36 -10.27 -12.50
N TRP A 215 5.20 -9.63 -12.69
CA TRP A 215 5.02 -8.24 -12.32
C TRP A 215 4.76 -8.13 -10.82
N CYS A 216 5.69 -7.52 -10.09
CA CYS A 216 5.67 -7.45 -8.63
C CYS A 216 5.61 -6.01 -8.12
N ASN A 217 4.87 -5.81 -7.03
CA ASN A 217 4.87 -4.55 -6.28
C ASN A 217 4.77 -4.82 -4.79
N ALA A 218 5.59 -4.11 -4.03
CA ALA A 218 5.58 -4.09 -2.57
C ALA A 218 4.86 -2.85 -2.06
N ALA A 219 4.07 -3.00 -1.00
CA ALA A 219 3.43 -1.90 -0.28
C ALA A 219 3.30 -2.25 1.21
N ALA A 220 3.23 -1.25 2.08
CA ALA A 220 2.91 -1.51 3.48
C ALA A 220 1.50 -2.10 3.61
N TYR A 221 1.36 -3.10 4.48
CA TYR A 221 0.07 -3.69 4.80
C TYR A 221 -0.76 -2.70 5.63
N LYS A 222 -2.04 -2.56 5.27
CA LYS A 222 -2.96 -1.62 5.92
C LYS A 222 -4.09 -2.38 6.62
N ASP A 223 -4.50 -1.89 7.79
CA ASP A 223 -5.69 -2.36 8.49
C ASP A 223 -6.98 -1.91 7.77
N ALA A 224 -8.14 -2.30 8.31
CA ALA A 224 -9.45 -1.90 7.80
C ALA A 224 -9.71 -0.37 7.85
N ASN A 225 -8.93 0.38 8.63
CA ASN A 225 -9.02 1.84 8.75
C ASN A 225 -8.01 2.57 7.84
N GLY A 226 -7.19 1.84 7.09
CA GLY A 226 -6.15 2.40 6.23
C GLY A 226 -4.86 2.80 6.97
N HIS A 227 -4.70 2.41 8.23
CA HIS A 227 -3.46 2.59 8.99
C HIS A 227 -2.46 1.49 8.67
N ALA A 228 -1.16 1.81 8.81
CA ALA A 228 -0.12 0.80 8.70
C ALA A 228 -0.25 -0.21 9.84
N GLU A 229 -0.07 -1.49 9.53
CA GLU A 229 0.16 -2.50 10.55
C GLU A 229 1.60 -2.99 10.54
N GLY A 230 2.00 -3.58 11.65
CA GLY A 230 3.38 -3.93 11.91
C GLY A 230 3.58 -4.34 13.36
N LYS A 231 4.84 -4.31 13.78
CA LYS A 231 5.25 -4.69 15.13
C LYS A 231 6.03 -3.56 15.78
N VAL A 232 5.70 -3.26 17.03
CA VAL A 232 6.53 -2.41 17.88
C VAL A 232 7.59 -3.29 18.53
N VAL A 233 8.87 -2.94 18.35
CA VAL A 233 9.99 -3.67 18.94
C VAL A 233 10.93 -2.75 19.68
N PHE A 234 11.63 -3.31 20.67
CA PHE A 234 12.69 -2.62 21.38
C PHE A 234 14.04 -2.95 20.72
N VAL A 235 14.76 -1.93 20.27
CA VAL A 235 16.08 -2.06 19.68
C VAL A 235 17.12 -1.74 20.73
N TYR A 236 18.03 -2.68 20.99
CA TYR A 236 19.11 -2.48 21.94
C TYR A 236 20.29 -1.76 21.30
N THR A 237 20.84 -0.78 22.00
CA THR A 237 22.00 0.01 21.57
C THR A 237 23.05 0.09 22.68
N ASP A 238 24.30 0.26 22.27
CA ASP A 238 25.41 0.56 23.16
C ASP A 238 25.31 2.02 23.65
N CYS A 239 25.27 2.22 24.96
CA CYS A 239 25.07 3.54 25.56
C CYS A 239 26.17 4.58 25.26
N LYS A 240 27.37 4.14 24.85
CA LYS A 240 28.50 5.04 24.60
C LYS A 240 28.55 5.48 23.15
N THR A 241 28.28 4.55 22.25
CA THR A 241 28.43 4.73 20.79
C THR A 241 27.10 4.97 20.08
N ASN A 242 25.97 4.70 20.76
CA ASN A 242 24.63 4.60 20.17
C ASN A 242 24.54 3.56 19.03
N GLY A 243 25.53 2.68 18.90
CA GLY A 243 25.53 1.61 17.92
C GLY A 243 24.55 0.52 18.30
N VAL A 244 23.83 -0.03 17.32
CA VAL A 244 22.93 -1.17 17.51
C VAL A 244 23.73 -2.38 18.01
N LEU A 245 23.23 -3.05 19.05
CA LEU A 245 23.84 -4.28 19.55
C LEU A 245 23.64 -5.43 18.56
N LYS A 246 24.67 -6.26 18.37
CA LYS A 246 24.63 -7.41 17.45
C LYS A 246 23.79 -8.59 17.92
N THR A 247 23.40 -8.61 19.18
CA THR A 247 22.67 -9.73 19.80
C THR A 247 21.53 -9.21 20.65
N GLY A 248 20.52 -10.06 20.82
CA GLY A 248 19.34 -9.76 21.64
C GLY A 248 18.27 -8.94 20.94
N GLN A 249 18.42 -8.64 19.65
CA GLN A 249 17.40 -7.95 18.87
C GLN A 249 16.19 -8.84 18.59
N ASP A 250 15.04 -8.22 18.33
CA ASP A 250 13.88 -8.93 17.83
C ASP A 250 14.17 -9.50 16.42
N PRO A 251 13.77 -10.73 16.09
CA PRO A 251 14.00 -11.30 14.75
C PRO A 251 13.44 -10.43 13.61
N ALA A 252 12.36 -9.69 13.84
CA ALA A 252 11.83 -8.75 12.86
C ALA A 252 12.83 -7.62 12.56
N TYR A 253 13.56 -7.14 13.57
CA TYR A 253 14.57 -6.10 13.40
C TYR A 253 15.81 -6.57 12.64
N GLU A 254 16.18 -7.84 12.83
CA GLU A 254 17.35 -8.43 12.15
C GLU A 254 17.13 -8.64 10.65
N PHE A 255 15.86 -8.64 10.20
CA PHE A 255 15.49 -8.87 8.82
C PHE A 255 16.17 -7.86 7.86
N PRO A 256 16.64 -8.30 6.67
CA PRO A 256 17.31 -7.42 5.72
C PRO A 256 16.46 -6.21 5.31
N GLY A 257 17.05 -5.01 5.36
CA GLY A 257 16.37 -3.76 4.98
C GLY A 257 15.55 -3.09 6.09
N VAL A 258 15.39 -3.72 7.26
CA VAL A 258 14.65 -3.15 8.40
C VAL A 258 15.45 -2.07 9.12
N SER A 259 16.68 -2.38 9.54
CA SER A 259 17.53 -1.43 10.24
C SER A 259 17.92 -0.25 9.35
N SER A 260 17.79 0.96 9.89
CA SER A 260 18.18 2.21 9.24
C SER A 260 19.66 2.57 9.44
N GLY A 261 20.37 1.89 10.34
CA GLY A 261 21.77 2.11 10.65
C GLY A 261 22.74 1.20 9.88
N PRO A 262 24.04 1.55 9.79
CA PRO A 262 25.07 0.62 9.33
C PRO A 262 25.16 -0.57 10.30
N LYS A 263 25.04 -1.79 9.76
CA LYS A 263 25.23 -3.05 10.51
C LYS A 263 26.71 -3.38 10.70
#